data_AF-A0A965YAY4-F1
#
_entry.id   AF-A0A965YAY4-F1
#
_cell.length_a   1.000
_cell.length_b   1.000
_cell.length_c   1.000
_cell.angle_alpha   90.00
_cell.angle_beta   90.00
_cell.angle_gamma   90.00
#
_symmetry.space_group_name_H-M   'P 1'
#
loop_
_entity.id
_entity.type
_entity.pdbx_description
1 polymer ?
#
loop_
_entity_poly.entity_id
_entity_poly.type
_entity_poly.pdbx_seq_one_letter_code
_entity_poly.pdbx_strand_id
1 'polypeptide(L)'
;MRLIDKIDWKIRHLLGDFYRRIINASLRDKLKNSDFSIISSNCIGGILSHDLNQRFNSPTINLFFCAEDFVKYCEDLPGYLNAPLIYKKENEGIDGQYPVCRLNDIDIYFAHYKDYDECVLKWEERKKRINFQNLFIIWTDRN
;
A
#
# COMPACT_ATOMS: atom_id res chain seq x y z
N MET A 1 -0.46 -14.68 29.35
CA MET A 1 0.44 -13.51 29.23
C MET A 1 0.45 -12.75 30.55
N ARG A 2 1.62 -12.61 31.19
CA ARG A 2 1.75 -12.02 32.54
C ARG A 2 1.59 -10.49 32.47
N LEU A 3 1.21 -9.86 33.60
CA LEU A 3 1.02 -8.41 33.68
C LEU A 3 2.30 -7.63 33.29
N ILE A 4 3.46 -8.16 33.67
CA ILE A 4 4.78 -7.61 33.32
C ILE A 4 4.98 -7.61 31.80
N ASP A 5 4.63 -8.70 31.10
CA ASP A 5 4.74 -8.79 29.63
C ASP A 5 3.90 -7.71 28.94
N LYS A 6 2.70 -7.42 29.48
CA LYS A 6 1.80 -6.36 28.96
C LYS A 6 2.38 -4.97 29.15
N ILE A 7 2.98 -4.70 30.31
CA ILE A 7 3.60 -3.40 30.62
C ILE A 7 4.83 -3.18 29.75
N ASP A 8 5.69 -4.20 29.65
CA ASP A 8 6.90 -4.17 28.85
C ASP A 8 6.60 -3.96 27.35
N TRP A 9 5.56 -4.64 26.81
CA TRP A 9 5.07 -4.36 25.46
C TRP A 9 4.59 -2.92 25.28
N LYS A 10 3.81 -2.37 26.24
CA LYS A 10 3.34 -0.97 26.17
C LYS A 10 4.50 0.02 26.17
N ILE A 11 5.50 -0.18 27.03
CA ILE A 11 6.68 0.69 27.10
C ILE A 11 7.44 0.63 25.77
N ARG A 12 7.71 -0.57 25.24
CA ARG A 12 8.38 -0.73 23.94
C ARG A 12 7.61 -0.06 22.80
N HIS A 13 6.29 -0.19 22.80
CA HIS A 13 5.43 0.44 21.79
C HIS A 13 5.50 1.97 21.85
N LEU A 14 5.36 2.57 23.04
CA LEU A 14 5.47 4.01 23.24
C LEU A 14 6.84 4.56 22.87
N LEU A 15 7.91 3.86 23.25
CA LEU A 15 9.27 4.22 22.84
C LEU A 15 9.42 4.13 21.31
N GLY A 16 8.89 3.07 20.70
CA GLY A 16 8.88 2.89 19.24
C GLY A 16 8.19 4.05 18.52
N ASP A 17 7.01 4.46 18.98
CA ASP A 17 6.28 5.60 18.42
C ASP A 17 7.05 6.92 18.57
N PHE A 18 7.69 7.12 19.73
CA PHE A 18 8.54 8.28 19.96
C PHE A 18 9.76 8.32 19.03
N TYR A 19 10.50 7.22 18.92
CA TYR A 19 11.64 7.11 18.01
C TYR A 19 11.22 7.28 16.55
N ARG A 20 10.10 6.66 16.14
CA ARG A 20 9.55 6.81 14.79
C ARG A 20 9.25 8.27 14.47
N ARG A 21 8.69 9.04 15.41
CA ARG A 21 8.45 10.48 15.24
C ARG A 21 9.74 11.26 14.98
N ILE A 22 10.79 11.00 15.77
CA ILE A 22 12.09 11.67 15.62
C ILE A 22 12.73 11.33 14.27
N ILE A 23 12.76 10.03 13.93
CA ILE A 23 13.35 9.55 12.68
C ILE A 23 12.59 10.14 11.49
N ASN A 24 11.26 10.08 11.49
CA ASN A 24 10.43 10.63 10.42
C ASN A 24 10.61 12.13 10.26
N ALA A 25 10.75 12.90 11.35
CA ALA A 25 11.04 14.33 11.25
C ALA A 25 12.37 14.57 10.51
N SER A 26 13.43 13.85 10.89
CA SER A 26 14.73 13.96 10.20
C SER A 26 14.66 13.52 8.72
N LEU A 27 13.91 12.46 8.42
CA LEU A 27 13.72 11.98 7.04
C LEU A 27 12.95 13.01 6.20
N ARG A 28 11.92 13.64 6.76
CA ARG A 28 11.16 14.71 6.09
C ARG A 28 12.06 15.91 5.77
N ASP A 29 12.93 16.32 6.69
CA ASP A 29 13.86 17.44 6.46
C ASP A 29 14.90 17.15 5.35
N LYS A 30 15.31 15.88 5.27
CA LYS A 30 16.27 15.38 4.26
C LYS A 30 15.62 15.14 2.89
N LEU A 31 14.31 14.91 2.84
CA LEU A 31 13.60 14.64 1.60
C LEU A 31 13.61 15.88 0.69
N LYS A 32 14.32 15.78 -0.44
CA LYS A 32 14.39 16.84 -1.46
C LYS A 32 13.51 16.56 -2.69
N ASN A 33 13.17 15.29 -2.92
CA ASN A 33 12.26 14.90 -4.00
C ASN A 33 10.81 15.09 -3.56
N SER A 34 9.98 15.62 -4.45
CA SER A 34 8.55 15.85 -4.22
C SER A 34 7.74 15.32 -5.40
N ASP A 35 6.46 15.08 -5.19
CA ASP A 35 5.52 14.62 -6.24
C ASP A 35 5.93 13.30 -6.91
N PHE A 36 6.60 12.42 -6.17
CA PHE A 36 6.91 11.08 -6.63
C PHE A 36 5.72 10.13 -6.43
N SER A 37 5.69 9.07 -7.23
CA SER A 37 4.71 7.99 -7.12
C SER A 37 5.40 6.71 -6.70
N ILE A 38 4.91 6.07 -5.64
CA ILE A 38 5.40 4.74 -5.22
C ILE A 38 4.40 3.68 -5.67
N ILE A 39 4.85 2.80 -6.57
CA ILE A 39 4.17 1.54 -6.90
C ILE A 39 4.75 0.47 -5.99
N SER A 40 3.91 -0.14 -5.15
CA SER A 40 4.37 -1.06 -4.11
C SER A 40 3.58 -2.36 -4.14
N SER A 41 4.26 -3.49 -3.96
CA SER A 41 3.61 -4.81 -3.95
C SER A 41 2.74 -5.06 -2.72
N ASN A 42 2.90 -4.24 -1.67
CA ASN A 42 2.11 -4.29 -0.46
C ASN A 42 2.00 -2.90 0.22
N CYS A 43 1.54 -2.86 1.47
CA CYS A 43 1.31 -1.64 2.25
C CYS A 43 2.56 -0.75 2.49
N ILE A 44 3.78 -1.22 2.21
CA ILE A 44 5.01 -0.45 2.46
C ILE A 44 4.97 0.92 1.76
N GLY A 45 4.51 1.00 0.51
CA GLY A 45 4.42 2.29 -0.20
C GLY A 45 3.51 3.31 0.48
N GLY A 46 2.39 2.85 1.07
CA GLY A 46 1.49 3.70 1.86
C GLY A 46 2.12 4.15 3.17
N ILE A 47 2.82 3.24 3.85
CA ILE A 47 3.54 3.53 5.10
C ILE A 47 4.63 4.58 4.86
N LEU A 48 5.45 4.42 3.82
CA LEU A 48 6.52 5.36 3.46
C LEU A 48 5.96 6.74 3.12
N SER A 49 4.92 6.80 2.29
CA SER A 49 4.27 8.06 1.93
C SER A 49 3.73 8.78 3.17
N HIS A 50 3.06 8.05 4.07
CA HIS A 50 2.54 8.60 5.33
C HIS A 50 3.67 9.08 6.26
N ASP A 51 4.70 8.27 6.46
CA ASP A 51 5.86 8.61 7.29
C ASP A 51 6.59 9.86 6.79
N LEU A 52 6.67 10.05 5.47
CA LEU A 52 7.28 11.21 4.81
C LEU A 52 6.33 12.41 4.61
N ASN A 53 5.10 12.34 5.12
CA ASN A 53 4.06 13.35 4.92
C ASN A 53 3.70 13.64 3.47
N GLN A 54 3.87 12.66 2.58
CA GLN A 54 3.59 12.81 1.17
C GLN A 54 2.18 12.35 0.84
N ARG A 55 1.60 12.98 -0.18
CA ARG A 55 0.32 12.55 -0.73
C ARG A 55 0.47 11.16 -1.34
N PHE A 56 -0.58 10.35 -1.23
CA PHE A 56 -0.67 9.10 -1.98
C PHE A 56 -0.88 9.37 -3.48
N ASN A 57 0.23 9.43 -4.21
CA ASN A 57 0.29 9.64 -5.67
C ASN A 57 0.29 8.32 -6.46
N SER A 58 -0.27 7.26 -5.89
CA SER A 58 -0.38 5.94 -6.51
C SER A 58 -1.61 5.21 -5.96
N PRO A 59 -2.25 4.32 -6.76
CA PRO A 59 -3.37 3.51 -6.29
C PRO A 59 -2.94 2.33 -5.40
N THR A 60 -1.65 1.95 -5.38
CA THR A 60 -1.13 0.81 -4.60
C THR A 60 -0.98 1.11 -3.11
N ILE A 61 -2.08 1.49 -2.46
CA ILE A 61 -2.14 1.89 -1.05
C ILE A 61 -3.09 0.95 -0.32
N ASN A 62 -2.67 0.45 0.85
CA ASN A 62 -3.48 -0.43 1.69
C ASN A 62 -3.95 -1.73 1.01
N LEU A 63 -3.17 -2.19 0.04
CA LEU A 63 -3.43 -3.38 -0.74
C LEU A 63 -2.14 -4.17 -0.91
N PHE A 64 -2.25 -5.40 -1.39
CA PHE A 64 -1.11 -6.19 -1.83
C PHE A 64 -1.42 -6.99 -3.09
N PHE A 65 -0.36 -7.43 -3.74
CA PHE A 65 -0.36 -8.32 -4.89
C PHE A 65 0.37 -9.62 -4.52
N CYS A 66 0.04 -10.72 -5.18
CA CYS A 66 0.95 -11.86 -5.25
C CYS A 66 2.19 -11.49 -6.06
N ALA A 67 3.30 -12.21 -5.86
CA ALA A 67 4.58 -11.88 -6.50
C ALA A 67 4.48 -11.83 -8.04
N GLU A 68 3.90 -12.87 -8.64
CA GLU A 68 3.73 -12.97 -10.11
C GLU A 68 2.84 -11.84 -10.66
N ASP A 69 1.73 -11.56 -9.99
CA ASP A 69 0.78 -10.51 -10.38
C ASP A 69 1.41 -9.11 -10.29
N PHE A 70 2.24 -8.86 -9.28
CA PHE A 70 2.95 -7.59 -9.18
C PHE A 70 3.96 -7.38 -10.31
N VAL A 71 4.67 -8.43 -10.71
CA VAL A 71 5.64 -8.37 -11.81
C VAL A 71 4.89 -8.03 -13.10
N LYS A 72 3.82 -8.76 -13.43
CA LYS A 72 2.95 -8.45 -14.57
C LYS A 72 2.44 -7.00 -14.54
N TYR A 73 1.95 -6.57 -13.39
CA TYR A 73 1.47 -5.19 -13.19
C TYR A 73 2.54 -4.15 -13.54
N CYS A 74 3.80 -4.40 -13.19
CA CYS A 74 4.91 -3.52 -13.48
C CYS A 74 5.35 -3.55 -14.96
N GLU A 75 5.18 -4.69 -15.65
CA GLU A 75 5.52 -4.84 -17.08
C GLU A 75 4.66 -3.98 -18.00
N ASP A 76 3.37 -3.78 -17.67
CA ASP A 76 2.46 -2.91 -18.41
C ASP A 76 1.59 -2.04 -17.47
N LEU A 77 2.24 -1.18 -16.70
CA LEU A 77 1.55 -0.27 -15.79
C LEU A 77 0.40 0.51 -16.47
N PRO A 78 0.58 1.16 -17.63
CA PRO A 78 -0.50 1.91 -18.27
C PRO A 78 -1.67 1.02 -18.71
N GLY A 79 -1.41 -0.18 -19.26
CA GLY A 79 -2.47 -1.11 -19.67
C GLY A 79 -3.31 -1.54 -18.48
N TYR A 80 -2.66 -1.97 -17.40
CA TYR A 80 -3.34 -2.37 -16.17
C TYR A 80 -4.11 -1.19 -15.53
N LEU A 81 -3.51 0.00 -15.41
CA LEU A 81 -4.18 1.17 -14.83
C LEU A 81 -5.45 1.61 -15.59
N ASN A 82 -5.52 1.32 -16.90
CA ASN A 82 -6.67 1.60 -17.74
C ASN A 82 -7.72 0.48 -17.76
N ALA A 83 -7.37 -0.72 -17.28
CA ALA A 83 -8.30 -1.83 -17.17
C ALA A 83 -9.37 -1.57 -16.10
N PRO A 84 -10.60 -2.09 -16.27
CA PRO A 84 -11.62 -2.01 -15.24
C PRO A 84 -11.23 -2.86 -14.02
N LEU A 85 -11.44 -2.32 -12.83
CA LEU A 85 -11.30 -3.06 -11.57
C LEU A 85 -12.60 -3.86 -11.36
N ILE A 86 -12.53 -5.19 -11.34
CA ILE A 86 -13.71 -6.07 -11.28
C ILE A 86 -13.75 -6.79 -9.93
N TYR A 87 -14.89 -6.77 -9.24
CA TYR A 87 -15.03 -7.48 -7.96
C TYR A 87 -14.97 -9.00 -8.14
N LYS A 88 -14.10 -9.67 -7.36
CA LYS A 88 -13.97 -11.13 -7.36
C LYS A 88 -14.74 -11.73 -6.19
N LYS A 89 -16.06 -11.89 -6.36
CA LYS A 89 -16.99 -12.42 -5.32
C LYS A 89 -16.60 -13.78 -4.74
N GLU A 90 -15.89 -14.60 -5.50
CA GLU A 90 -15.58 -15.99 -5.14
C GLU A 90 -14.33 -16.14 -4.25
N ASN A 91 -13.59 -15.05 -3.99
CA ASN A 91 -12.36 -15.07 -3.20
C ASN A 91 -12.35 -13.93 -2.20
N GLU A 92 -13.16 -14.09 -1.17
CA GLU A 92 -13.15 -13.28 0.03
C GLU A 92 -11.85 -13.59 0.81
N GLY A 93 -10.68 -13.08 0.38
CA GLY A 93 -9.37 -13.16 1.07
C GLY A 93 -9.10 -14.39 1.96
N ILE A 94 -8.46 -14.17 3.12
CA ILE A 94 -8.50 -15.14 4.24
C ILE A 94 -9.84 -14.89 4.95
N ASP A 95 -10.80 -15.81 4.80
CA ASP A 95 -12.11 -15.81 5.49
C ASP A 95 -12.96 -14.52 5.38
N GLY A 96 -12.92 -13.83 4.24
CA GLY A 96 -13.80 -12.68 3.95
C GLY A 96 -13.46 -11.36 4.61
N GLN A 97 -12.21 -11.22 5.07
CA GLN A 97 -11.79 -10.04 5.80
C GLN A 97 -11.59 -8.79 4.93
N TYR A 98 -11.40 -8.94 3.61
CA TYR A 98 -11.18 -7.81 2.71
C TYR A 98 -11.56 -8.13 1.25
N PRO A 99 -11.92 -7.11 0.45
CA PRO A 99 -12.24 -7.27 -0.96
C PRO A 99 -11.04 -7.74 -1.79
N VAL A 100 -11.30 -8.62 -2.75
CA VAL A 100 -10.35 -8.96 -3.82
C VAL A 100 -10.94 -8.50 -5.14
N CYS A 101 -10.15 -7.77 -5.91
CA CYS A 101 -10.55 -7.32 -7.23
C CYS A 101 -9.56 -7.81 -8.28
N ARG A 102 -10.06 -8.02 -9.48
CA ARG A 102 -9.29 -8.43 -10.65
C ARG A 102 -9.07 -7.24 -11.57
N LEU A 103 -7.87 -7.12 -12.09
CA LEU A 103 -7.46 -6.15 -13.09
C LEU A 103 -6.93 -6.93 -14.29
N ASN A 104 -7.75 -7.12 -15.32
CA ASN A 104 -7.45 -8.05 -16.41
C ASN A 104 -7.16 -9.49 -15.88
N ASP A 105 -5.90 -9.93 -15.93
CA ASP A 105 -5.46 -11.28 -15.54
C ASP A 105 -4.75 -11.34 -14.18
N ILE A 106 -4.65 -10.22 -13.45
CA ILE A 106 -4.03 -10.17 -12.12
C ILE A 106 -5.07 -9.92 -11.01
N ASP A 107 -4.79 -10.42 -9.81
CA ASP A 107 -5.61 -10.19 -8.63
C ASP A 107 -4.94 -9.19 -7.65
N ILE A 108 -5.77 -8.33 -7.05
CA ILE A 108 -5.37 -7.30 -6.10
C ILE A 108 -6.19 -7.47 -4.82
N TYR A 109 -5.49 -7.52 -3.69
CA TYR A 109 -6.07 -7.81 -2.39
C TYR A 109 -6.11 -6.53 -1.54
N PHE A 110 -7.30 -6.00 -1.29
CA PHE A 110 -7.51 -4.67 -0.67
C PHE A 110 -7.59 -4.75 0.86
N ALA A 111 -6.49 -5.13 1.51
CA ALA A 111 -6.41 -5.50 2.93
C ALA A 111 -6.98 -4.50 3.96
N HIS A 112 -7.06 -3.20 3.67
CA HIS A 112 -7.66 -2.21 4.57
C HIS A 112 -8.84 -1.45 3.97
N TYR A 113 -9.61 -2.11 3.10
CA TYR A 113 -10.83 -1.55 2.52
C TYR A 113 -12.03 -2.32 3.01
N LYS A 114 -13.14 -1.61 3.20
CA LYS A 114 -14.38 -2.17 3.73
C LYS A 114 -15.13 -3.00 2.69
N ASP A 115 -15.25 -2.47 1.48
CA ASP A 115 -16.06 -3.03 0.42
C ASP A 115 -15.52 -2.66 -0.97
N TYR A 116 -16.09 -3.28 -1.99
CA TYR A 116 -15.71 -3.06 -3.39
C TYR A 116 -15.88 -1.60 -3.84
N ASP A 117 -16.94 -0.93 -3.38
CA ASP A 117 -17.20 0.46 -3.77
C ASP A 117 -16.10 1.39 -3.27
N GLU A 118 -15.61 1.18 -2.04
CA GLU A 118 -14.45 1.89 -1.51
C GLU A 118 -13.18 1.61 -2.33
N CYS A 119 -12.97 0.35 -2.73
CA CYS A 119 -11.82 -0.05 -3.54
C CYS A 119 -11.80 0.70 -4.87
N VAL A 120 -12.90 0.66 -5.63
CA VAL A 120 -13.03 1.33 -6.93
C VAL A 120 -12.85 2.85 -6.77
N LEU A 121 -13.55 3.45 -5.79
CA LEU A 121 -13.48 4.89 -5.57
C LEU A 121 -12.03 5.35 -5.33
N LYS A 122 -11.30 4.67 -4.44
CA LYS A 122 -9.92 5.03 -4.10
C LYS A 122 -8.93 4.68 -5.19
N TRP A 123 -9.11 3.57 -5.89
CA TRP A 123 -8.29 3.19 -7.02
C TRP A 123 -8.39 4.24 -8.14
N GLU A 124 -9.60 4.59 -8.56
CA GLU A 124 -9.87 5.58 -9.60
C GLU A 124 -9.42 7.00 -9.21
N GLU A 125 -9.60 7.38 -7.94
CA GLU A 125 -9.13 8.67 -7.41
C GLU A 125 -7.60 8.81 -7.48
N ARG A 126 -6.88 7.73 -7.14
CA ARG A 126 -5.43 7.76 -6.95
C ARG A 126 -4.64 7.41 -8.20
N LYS A 127 -5.17 6.57 -9.11
CA LYS A 127 -4.50 6.27 -10.38
C LYS A 127 -4.27 7.50 -11.24
N LYS A 128 -5.15 8.49 -11.14
CA LYS A 128 -5.04 9.80 -11.82
C LYS A 128 -3.89 10.68 -11.30
N ARG A 129 -3.29 10.33 -10.16
CA ARG A 129 -2.22 11.11 -9.51
C ARG A 129 -0.83 10.58 -9.81
N ILE A 130 -0.72 9.50 -10.58
CA ILE A 130 0.57 8.90 -10.87
C ILE A 130 1.42 9.88 -11.68
N ASN A 131 2.60 10.17 -11.15
CA ASN A 131 3.65 10.87 -11.86
C ASN A 131 4.60 9.83 -12.47
N PHE A 132 4.38 9.50 -13.74
CA PHE A 132 5.20 8.54 -14.48
C PHE A 132 6.65 8.99 -14.70
N GLN A 133 6.94 10.30 -14.59
CA GLN A 133 8.30 10.84 -14.71
C GLN A 133 9.09 10.74 -13.40
N ASN A 134 8.42 10.44 -12.29
CA ASN A 134 9.01 10.37 -10.94
C ASN A 134 8.50 9.13 -10.20
N LEU A 135 8.71 7.96 -10.80
CA LEU A 135 8.17 6.68 -10.34
C LEU A 135 9.22 5.90 -9.53
N PHE A 136 8.80 5.33 -8.41
CA PHE A 136 9.57 4.38 -7.61
C PHE A 136 8.78 3.07 -7.51
N ILE A 137 9.44 1.96 -7.76
CA ILE A 137 8.86 0.62 -7.64
C ILE A 137 9.47 -0.08 -6.44
N ILE A 138 8.63 -0.59 -5.55
CA ILE A 138 9.03 -1.34 -4.36
C ILE A 138 8.37 -2.71 -4.41
N TRP A 139 9.20 -3.73 -4.54
CA TRP A 139 8.78 -5.12 -4.41
C TRP A 139 9.41 -5.71 -3.16
N THR A 140 8.60 -6.44 -2.38
CA THR A 140 9.12 -7.29 -1.33
C THR A 140 8.66 -8.71 -1.57
N ASP A 141 9.63 -9.61 -1.61
CA ASP A 141 9.37 -11.04 -1.62
C ASP A 141 8.93 -11.49 -0.21
N ARG A 142 7.94 -12.39 -0.15
CA ARG A 142 7.55 -13.11 1.07
C ARG A 142 7.85 -14.58 0.79
N ASN A 143 9.06 -15.01 1.11
CA ASN A 143 9.37 -16.44 1.27
C ASN A 143 8.83 -16.93 2.61
#